data_AF-A0A662YCF7-F1
#
_entry.id   AF-A0A662YCF7-F1
#
_cell.length_a   1.000
_cell.length_b   1.000
_cell.length_c   1.000
_cell.angle_alpha   90.00
_cell.angle_beta   90.00
_cell.angle_gamma   90.00
#
_symmetry.space_group_name_H-M   'P 1'
#
loop_
_entity.id
_entity.type
_entity.pdbx_description
1 polymer ?
#
loop_
_entity_poly.entity_id
_entity_poly.type
_entity_poly.pdbx_seq_one_letter_code
_entity_poly.pdbx_strand_id
1 'polypeptide(L)'
;MADIPAAVTEAIANFVPDEDKKVVAPRKTETSYIFKWGVRTASTRDATATPVWVCMASETCREQSTKILLSGGKTSKATTHLSEMHHIDSKKTATEGNRKRTRESELEVISRSPLFRNDPGRAYVLLETLRIVNNNLPFRLGEYEESIRIRDLMQKEHAQVSLNAKVIRHAV
;
A
#
# COMPACT_ATOMS: atom_id res chain seq x y z
N MET A 1 -12.09 16.41 3.28
CA MET A 1 -10.80 16.46 3.99
C MET A 1 -11.22 16.60 5.43
N ALA A 2 -10.62 15.89 6.38
CA ALA A 2 -10.90 16.19 7.78
C ALA A 2 -10.59 17.68 7.99
N ASP A 3 -11.55 18.44 8.50
CA ASP A 3 -11.30 19.83 8.86
C ASP A 3 -10.20 19.83 9.92
N ILE A 4 -9.18 20.67 9.71
CA ILE A 4 -8.05 20.76 10.62
C ILE A 4 -8.58 21.40 11.90
N PRO A 5 -8.46 20.74 13.07
CA PRO A 5 -8.92 21.32 14.33
C PRO A 5 -8.21 22.66 14.59
N ALA A 6 -8.95 23.64 15.13
CA ALA A 6 -8.39 24.96 15.46
C ALA A 6 -7.15 24.85 16.36
N ALA A 7 -7.18 23.94 17.33
CA ALA A 7 -6.06 23.65 18.23
C ALA A 7 -4.77 23.23 17.51
N VAL A 8 -4.86 22.58 16.33
CA VAL A 8 -3.68 22.22 15.53
C VAL A 8 -3.13 23.45 14.82
N THR A 9 -4.02 24.27 14.25
CA THR A 9 -3.65 25.52 13.57
C THR A 9 -2.98 26.51 14.53
N GLU A 10 -3.54 26.67 15.74
CA GLU A 10 -2.97 27.50 16.80
C GLU A 10 -1.61 26.96 17.28
N ALA A 11 -1.48 25.65 17.48
CA ALA A 11 -0.21 25.04 17.87
C ALA A 11 0.89 25.23 16.81
N ILE A 12 0.54 25.15 15.52
CA ILE A 12 1.46 25.42 14.42
C ILE A 12 1.88 26.89 14.40
N ALA A 13 0.94 27.82 14.59
CA ALA A 13 1.20 29.26 14.59
C ALA A 13 2.09 29.68 15.77
N ASN A 14 1.89 29.07 16.94
CA ASN A 14 2.61 29.37 18.18
C ASN A 14 3.88 28.52 18.35
N PHE A 15 4.27 27.72 17.35
CA PHE A 15 5.42 26.83 17.47
C PHE A 15 6.73 27.62 17.56
N VAL A 16 7.48 27.38 18.64
CA VAL A 16 8.82 27.94 18.84
C VAL A 16 9.86 26.84 18.55
N PRO A 17 10.75 27.01 17.56
CA PRO A 17 11.79 26.03 17.28
C PRO A 17 12.88 26.02 18.37
N ASP A 18 13.54 24.87 18.55
CA ASP A 18 14.74 24.76 19.40
C ASP A 18 15.83 25.76 18.96
N GLU A 19 16.76 26.09 19.86
CA GLU A 19 17.97 26.85 19.50
C GLU A 19 18.66 26.23 18.28
N ASP A 20 19.16 27.09 17.38
CA ASP A 20 19.76 26.72 16.09
C ASP A 20 18.84 26.06 15.06
N LYS A 21 17.52 26.13 15.24
CA LYS A 21 16.55 25.69 14.23
C LYS A 21 15.65 26.83 13.77
N LYS A 22 15.24 26.76 12.51
CA LYS A 22 14.24 27.66 11.93
C LYS A 22 13.09 26.88 11.33
N VAL A 23 11.89 27.46 11.40
CA VAL A 23 10.73 26.94 10.69
C VAL A 23 10.88 27.20 9.20
N VAL A 24 10.60 26.18 8.38
CA VAL A 24 10.70 26.24 6.92
C VAL A 24 9.34 25.92 6.31
N ALA A 25 8.72 26.94 5.73
CA ALA A 25 7.45 26.80 5.03
C ALA A 25 7.52 25.77 3.89
N PRO A 26 6.42 25.06 3.58
CA PRO A 26 6.33 24.23 2.39
C PRO A 26 6.53 25.06 1.11
N ARG A 27 7.21 24.47 0.12
CA ARG A 27 7.36 25.07 -1.21
C ARG A 27 6.05 24.95 -1.97
N LYS A 28 5.82 25.83 -2.95
CA LYS A 28 4.60 25.80 -3.78
C LYS A 28 4.37 24.47 -4.51
N THR A 29 5.43 23.72 -4.79
CA THR A 29 5.37 22.39 -5.44
C THR A 29 5.06 21.26 -4.46
N GLU A 30 5.18 21.49 -3.16
CA GLU A 30 4.96 20.48 -2.13
C GLU A 30 3.48 20.48 -1.72
N THR A 31 2.79 19.37 -2.02
CA THR A 31 1.34 19.22 -1.77
C THR A 31 1.00 18.20 -0.69
N SER A 32 2.01 17.72 0.04
CA SER A 32 1.81 16.71 1.08
C SER A 32 0.95 17.28 2.22
N TYR A 33 -0.02 16.48 2.66
CA TYR A 33 -0.95 16.91 3.71
C TYR A 33 -0.28 17.04 5.09
N ILE A 34 0.93 16.50 5.27
CA ILE A 34 1.68 16.60 6.54
C ILE A 34 1.93 18.05 6.98
N PHE A 35 2.04 18.98 6.03
CA PHE A 35 2.31 20.40 6.31
C PHE A 35 1.10 21.12 6.93
N LYS A 36 -0.07 20.48 6.91
CA LYS A 36 -1.27 20.96 7.59
C LYS A 36 -1.35 20.52 9.05
N TRP A 37 -0.54 19.54 9.44
CA TRP A 37 -0.62 18.84 10.73
C TRP A 37 0.67 18.95 11.56
N GLY A 38 1.67 19.69 11.07
CA GLY A 38 2.93 19.84 11.76
C GLY A 38 3.88 20.80 11.08
N VAL A 39 5.00 21.05 11.74
CA VAL A 39 5.95 22.10 11.37
C VAL A 39 7.25 21.47 10.88
N ARG A 40 7.75 21.94 9.73
CA ARG A 40 9.07 21.56 9.23
C ARG A 40 10.12 22.53 9.79
N THR A 41 11.16 21.98 10.40
CA THR A 41 12.31 22.70 10.93
C THR A 41 13.58 22.29 10.20
N ALA A 42 14.50 23.23 10.03
CA ALA A 42 15.83 22.99 9.48
C ALA A 42 16.88 23.68 10.36
N SER A 43 18.10 23.14 10.35
CA SER A 43 19.22 23.75 11.06
C SER A 43 19.54 25.13 10.47
N THR A 44 19.84 26.10 11.33
CA THR A 44 20.37 27.42 10.93
C THR A 44 21.87 27.37 10.68
N ARG A 45 22.59 26.48 11.39
CA ARG A 45 24.05 26.33 11.29
C ARG A 45 24.50 25.49 10.10
N ASP A 46 23.69 24.51 9.72
CA ASP A 46 24.02 23.56 8.65
C ASP A 46 22.86 23.46 7.66
N ALA A 47 23.03 24.07 6.48
CA ALA A 47 22.04 24.02 5.41
C ALA A 47 21.90 22.63 4.78
N THR A 48 22.85 21.72 5.01
CA THR A 48 22.83 20.34 4.51
C THR A 48 22.17 19.36 5.47
N ALA A 49 21.95 19.78 6.72
CA ALA A 49 21.27 18.96 7.72
C ALA A 49 19.87 18.56 7.25
N THR A 50 19.52 17.30 7.48
CA THR A 50 18.21 16.77 7.08
C THR A 50 17.10 17.52 7.84
N PRO A 51 16.10 18.09 7.13
CA PRO A 51 15.00 18.77 7.79
C PRO A 51 14.17 17.79 8.63
N VAL A 52 13.67 18.29 9.76
CA VAL A 52 12.87 17.52 10.72
C VAL A 52 11.45 18.05 10.69
N TRP A 53 10.48 17.16 10.64
CA TRP A 53 9.07 17.49 10.82
C TRP A 53 8.64 17.20 12.26
N VAL A 54 7.95 18.14 12.88
CA VAL A 54 7.41 18.01 14.25
C VAL A 54 5.90 17.87 14.17
N CYS A 55 5.36 16.81 14.75
CA CYS A 55 3.92 16.54 14.74
C CYS A 55 3.18 17.48 15.70
N MET A 56 2.08 18.10 15.23
CA MET A 56 1.21 18.98 16.03
C MET A 56 -0.23 18.45 16.15
N ALA A 57 -0.48 17.23 15.66
CA ALA A 57 -1.82 16.69 15.50
C ALA A 57 -2.53 16.36 16.81
N SER A 58 -1.78 16.07 17.88
CA SER A 58 -2.31 15.73 19.20
C SER A 58 -1.50 16.39 20.31
N GLU A 59 -2.10 16.51 21.49
CA GLU A 59 -1.41 17.01 22.68
C GLU A 59 -0.22 16.14 23.08
N THR A 60 -0.38 14.82 23.04
CA THR A 60 0.70 13.87 23.36
C THR A 60 1.91 14.05 22.45
N CYS A 61 1.70 14.25 21.14
CA CYS A 61 2.80 14.54 20.21
C CYS A 61 3.47 15.89 20.45
N ARG A 62 2.71 16.88 20.92
CA ARG A 62 3.23 18.21 21.26
C ARG A 62 4.09 18.16 22.51
N GLU A 63 3.62 17.50 23.56
CA GLU A 63 4.38 17.31 24.81
C GLU A 63 5.66 16.51 24.58
N GLN A 64 5.58 15.42 23.84
CA GLN A 64 6.75 14.58 23.53
C GLN A 64 7.65 15.18 22.45
N SER A 65 7.24 16.30 21.83
CA SER A 65 7.94 16.91 20.70
C SER A 65 8.31 15.87 19.63
N THR A 66 7.32 15.10 19.16
CA THR A 66 7.54 13.99 18.21
C THR A 66 8.17 14.50 16.92
N LYS A 67 9.46 14.16 16.72
CA LYS A 67 10.32 14.61 15.62
C LYS A 67 10.54 13.48 14.61
N ILE A 68 10.30 13.76 13.33
CA ILE A 68 10.46 12.81 12.22
C ILE A 68 11.38 13.40 11.16
N LEU A 69 12.44 12.69 10.81
CA LEU A 69 13.38 13.13 9.76
C LEU A 69 12.76 13.01 8.36
N LEU A 70 12.85 14.09 7.57
CA LEU A 70 12.42 14.14 6.17
C LEU A 70 13.58 13.82 5.22
N SER A 71 14.08 12.59 5.29
CA SER A 71 15.22 12.12 4.48
C SER A 71 14.94 12.24 2.97
N GLY A 72 15.78 13.01 2.27
CA GLY A 72 15.63 13.24 0.82
C GLY A 72 14.31 13.93 0.43
N GLY A 73 13.70 14.70 1.34
CA GLY A 73 12.42 15.37 1.12
C GLY A 73 11.21 14.41 1.12
N LYS A 74 11.41 13.12 1.41
CA LYS A 74 10.34 12.14 1.46
C LYS A 74 9.48 12.36 2.72
N THR A 75 8.17 12.32 2.54
CA THR A 75 7.19 12.53 3.62
C THR A 75 6.56 11.24 4.16
N SER A 76 6.98 10.08 3.62
CA SER A 76 6.38 8.77 3.91
C SER A 76 6.32 8.43 5.40
N LYS A 77 7.38 8.70 6.16
CA LYS A 77 7.42 8.42 7.61
C LYS A 77 6.42 9.29 8.39
N ALA A 78 6.30 10.57 8.02
CA ALA A 78 5.34 11.48 8.63
C ALA A 78 3.89 11.11 8.27
N THR A 79 3.66 10.67 7.02
CA THR A 79 2.34 10.18 6.62
C THR A 79 1.95 8.90 7.36
N THR A 80 2.89 7.96 7.55
CA THR A 80 2.64 6.73 8.33
C THR A 80 2.34 7.04 9.79
N HIS A 81 3.10 7.96 10.39
CA HIS A 81 2.83 8.40 11.76
C HIS A 81 1.42 9.00 11.91
N LEU A 82 1.00 9.87 10.98
CA LEU A 82 -0.33 10.46 10.98
C LEU A 82 -1.45 9.41 10.81
N SER A 83 -1.25 8.40 9.96
CA SER A 83 -2.24 7.34 9.78
C SER A 83 -2.34 6.42 11.00
N GLU A 84 -1.21 6.03 11.59
CA GLU A 84 -1.17 5.05 12.67
C GLU A 84 -1.54 5.66 14.02
N MET A 85 -1.01 6.84 14.34
CA MET A 85 -1.18 7.46 15.67
C MET A 85 -2.40 8.37 15.76
N HIS A 86 -2.87 8.91 14.63
CA HIS A 86 -3.95 9.89 14.60
C HIS A 86 -5.10 9.53 13.67
N HIS A 87 -5.00 8.42 12.92
CA HIS A 87 -5.99 8.00 11.92
C HIS A 87 -6.28 9.10 10.88
N ILE A 88 -5.25 9.89 10.56
CA ILE A 88 -5.32 10.97 9.57
C ILE A 88 -4.72 10.47 8.25
N ASP A 89 -5.59 10.16 7.31
CA ASP A 89 -5.21 9.71 5.98
C ASP A 89 -5.47 10.76 4.89
N SER A 90 -4.64 10.74 3.84
CA SER A 90 -4.94 11.49 2.63
C SER A 90 -6.10 10.84 1.87
N LYS A 91 -7.03 11.66 1.36
CA LYS A 91 -8.05 11.21 0.39
C LYS A 91 -7.43 10.40 -0.76
N LYS A 92 -6.23 10.77 -1.22
CA LYS A 92 -5.48 10.06 -2.28
C LYS A 92 -5.04 8.67 -1.83
N THR A 93 -4.55 8.52 -0.60
CA THR A 93 -4.15 7.21 -0.07
C THR A 93 -5.36 6.31 0.16
N ALA A 94 -6.50 6.86 0.57
CA ALA A 94 -7.75 6.11 0.68
C ALA A 94 -8.31 5.67 -0.69
N THR A 95 -8.26 6.54 -1.71
CA THR A 95 -8.66 6.15 -3.07
C THR A 95 -7.69 5.18 -3.72
N GLU A 96 -6.38 5.31 -3.51
CA GLU A 96 -5.39 4.35 -4.00
C GLU A 96 -5.44 3.01 -3.23
N GLY A 97 -5.75 3.03 -1.93
CA GLY A 97 -6.06 1.82 -1.16
C GLY A 97 -7.30 1.09 -1.68
N ASN A 98 -8.34 1.82 -2.07
CA ASN A 98 -9.52 1.28 -2.73
C ASN A 98 -9.31 0.94 -4.22
N ARG A 99 -8.26 1.48 -4.87
CA ARG A 99 -7.85 1.17 -6.25
C ARG A 99 -6.82 0.07 -6.35
N LYS A 100 -6.25 -0.41 -5.23
CA LYS A 100 -5.58 -1.71 -5.25
C LYS A 100 -6.60 -2.69 -5.79
N ARG A 101 -6.35 -3.20 -6.99
CA ARG A 101 -7.12 -4.31 -7.55
C ARG A 101 -7.23 -5.34 -6.45
N THR A 102 -8.45 -5.55 -5.96
CA THR A 102 -8.69 -6.57 -4.96
C THR A 102 -8.37 -7.90 -5.64
N ARG A 103 -7.80 -8.85 -4.90
CA ARG A 103 -7.46 -10.17 -5.43
C ARG A 103 -8.64 -10.82 -6.17
N GLU A 104 -9.85 -10.58 -5.69
CA GLU A 104 -11.11 -11.00 -6.31
C GLU A 104 -11.36 -10.32 -7.66
N SER A 105 -11.13 -9.02 -7.78
CA SER A 105 -11.26 -8.31 -9.07
C SER A 105 -10.27 -8.80 -10.12
N GLU A 106 -9.07 -9.22 -9.71
CA GLU A 106 -8.08 -9.79 -10.63
C GLU A 106 -8.51 -11.17 -11.12
N LEU A 107 -8.96 -12.04 -10.19
CA LEU A 107 -9.50 -13.36 -10.52
C LEU A 107 -10.72 -13.25 -11.44
N GLU A 108 -11.59 -12.27 -11.21
CA GLU A 108 -12.76 -12.04 -12.05
C GLU A 108 -12.37 -11.58 -13.46
N VAL A 109 -11.39 -10.68 -13.60
CA VAL A 109 -10.83 -10.29 -14.90
C VAL A 109 -10.20 -11.46 -15.63
N ILE A 110 -9.45 -12.31 -14.92
CA ILE A 110 -8.82 -13.50 -15.50
C ILE A 110 -9.87 -14.52 -15.92
N SER A 111 -10.90 -14.77 -15.11
CA SER A 111 -11.99 -15.70 -15.42
C SER A 111 -12.76 -15.30 -16.69
N ARG A 112 -12.89 -13.98 -16.93
CA ARG A 112 -13.54 -13.41 -18.12
C ARG A 112 -12.59 -13.28 -19.31
N SER A 113 -11.31 -13.61 -19.13
CA SER A 113 -10.31 -13.48 -20.20
C SER A 113 -10.49 -14.58 -21.25
N PRO A 114 -10.24 -14.28 -22.54
CA PRO A 114 -10.22 -15.30 -23.59
C PRO A 114 -9.21 -16.42 -23.32
N LEU A 115 -8.13 -16.11 -22.61
CA LEU A 115 -7.10 -17.10 -22.25
C LEU A 115 -7.67 -18.18 -21.33
N PHE A 116 -8.41 -17.78 -20.29
CA PHE A 116 -9.04 -18.73 -19.37
C PHE A 116 -10.14 -19.55 -20.05
N ARG A 117 -10.94 -18.92 -20.93
CA ARG A 117 -12.01 -19.60 -21.69
C ARG A 117 -11.47 -20.65 -22.67
N ASN A 118 -10.36 -20.36 -23.34
CA ASN A 118 -9.84 -21.19 -24.42
C ASN A 118 -8.85 -22.25 -23.94
N ASP A 119 -8.05 -21.93 -22.92
CA ASP A 119 -7.03 -22.82 -22.38
C ASP A 119 -6.83 -22.57 -20.88
N PRO A 120 -7.71 -23.13 -20.04
CA PRO A 120 -7.66 -22.95 -18.59
C PRO A 120 -6.34 -23.46 -17.98
N GLY A 121 -5.75 -24.51 -18.54
CA GLY A 121 -4.47 -25.06 -18.10
C GLY A 121 -3.31 -24.10 -18.35
N ARG A 122 -3.29 -23.42 -19.49
CA ARG A 122 -2.28 -22.40 -19.80
C ARG A 122 -2.46 -21.13 -18.96
N ALA A 123 -3.71 -20.74 -18.67
CA ALA A 123 -3.98 -19.66 -17.72
C ALA A 123 -3.43 -19.99 -16.33
N TYR A 124 -3.61 -21.22 -15.85
CA TYR A 124 -3.08 -21.70 -14.58
C TYR A 124 -1.54 -21.57 -14.49
N VAL A 125 -0.82 -22.06 -15.50
CA VAL A 125 0.65 -21.98 -15.52
C VAL A 125 1.13 -20.53 -15.48
N LEU A 126 0.47 -19.63 -16.20
CA LEU A 126 0.82 -18.21 -16.21
C LEU A 126 0.60 -17.55 -14.84
N LEU A 127 -0.53 -17.81 -14.18
CA LEU A 127 -0.81 -17.25 -12.85
C LEU A 127 0.19 -17.75 -11.81
N GLU A 128 0.52 -19.03 -11.84
CA GLU A 128 1.49 -19.61 -10.90
C GLU A 128 2.91 -19.04 -11.15
N THR A 129 3.27 -18.86 -12.42
CA THR A 129 4.55 -18.22 -12.80
C THR A 129 4.61 -16.77 -12.32
N LEU A 130 3.56 -15.99 -12.54
CA LEU A 130 3.49 -14.60 -12.06
C LEU A 130 3.57 -14.52 -10.53
N ARG A 131 2.95 -15.46 -9.81
CA ARG A 131 3.00 -15.51 -8.36
C ARG A 131 4.40 -15.82 -7.84
N ILE A 132 5.11 -16.75 -8.47
CA ILE A 132 6.49 -17.10 -8.12
C ILE A 132 7.42 -15.90 -8.33
N VAL A 133 7.33 -15.26 -9.49
CA VAL A 133 8.16 -14.08 -9.85
C VAL A 133 7.86 -12.89 -8.95
N ASN A 134 6.59 -12.55 -8.74
CA ASN A 134 6.21 -11.34 -7.99
C ASN A 134 6.48 -11.45 -6.49
N ASN A 135 6.53 -12.67 -5.93
CA ASN A 135 6.73 -12.88 -4.50
C ASN A 135 8.07 -13.54 -4.15
N ASN A 136 8.98 -13.70 -5.13
CA ASN A 136 10.27 -14.40 -4.98
C ASN A 136 10.14 -15.78 -4.29
N LEU A 137 9.06 -16.52 -4.59
CA LEU A 137 8.82 -17.82 -3.96
C LEU A 137 9.71 -18.89 -4.58
N PRO A 138 10.17 -19.89 -3.82
CA PRO A 138 10.82 -21.06 -4.40
C PRO A 138 9.82 -21.78 -5.31
N PHE A 139 10.28 -22.19 -6.50
CA PHE A 139 9.47 -22.88 -7.50
C PHE A 139 9.05 -24.27 -7.00
N ARG A 140 7.92 -24.32 -6.29
CA ARG A 140 7.31 -25.55 -5.77
C ARG A 140 5.85 -25.61 -6.22
N LEU A 141 5.62 -26.21 -7.38
CA LEU A 141 4.29 -26.35 -7.95
C LEU A 141 3.41 -27.23 -7.06
N GLY A 142 2.32 -26.67 -6.55
CA GLY A 142 1.25 -27.44 -5.90
C GLY A 142 1.37 -27.66 -4.39
N GLU A 143 2.39 -27.12 -3.72
CA GLU A 143 2.50 -27.15 -2.24
C GLU A 143 1.79 -25.97 -1.57
N TYR A 144 1.49 -24.91 -2.32
CA TYR A 144 0.87 -23.73 -1.75
C TYR A 144 -0.65 -23.82 -1.77
N GLU A 145 -1.26 -23.32 -0.70
CA GLU A 145 -2.70 -23.33 -0.51
C GLU A 145 -3.45 -22.59 -1.63
N GLU A 146 -2.88 -21.52 -2.19
CA GLU A 146 -3.46 -20.87 -3.37
C GLU A 146 -3.38 -21.73 -4.64
N SER A 147 -2.32 -22.51 -4.84
CA SER A 147 -2.19 -23.42 -5.99
C SER A 147 -3.21 -24.55 -5.90
N ILE A 148 -3.53 -25.00 -4.69
CA ILE A 148 -4.61 -25.98 -4.41
C ILE A 148 -5.98 -25.36 -4.72
N ARG A 149 -6.25 -24.13 -4.27
CA ARG A 149 -7.53 -23.47 -4.51
C ARG A 149 -7.79 -23.15 -5.98
N ILE A 150 -6.76 -22.76 -6.75
CA ILE A 150 -6.90 -22.56 -8.20
C ILE A 150 -7.15 -23.91 -8.89
N ARG A 151 -6.47 -24.97 -8.48
CA ARG A 151 -6.72 -26.34 -8.98
C ARG A 151 -8.16 -26.81 -8.69
N ASP A 152 -8.66 -26.55 -7.48
CA ASP A 152 -10.03 -26.92 -7.08
C ASP A 152 -11.08 -26.14 -7.86
N LEU A 153 -10.82 -24.87 -8.19
CA LEU A 153 -11.65 -24.04 -9.06
C LEU A 153 -11.75 -24.68 -10.47
N MET A 154 -10.64 -25.21 -10.99
CA MET A 154 -10.58 -25.89 -12.30
C MET A 154 -11.31 -27.24 -12.30
N GLN A 155 -11.27 -28.00 -11.20
CA GLN A 155 -11.92 -29.31 -11.11
C GLN A 155 -13.45 -29.23 -11.10
N LYS A 156 -14.04 -28.17 -10.53
CA LYS A 156 -15.50 -28.05 -10.39
C LYS A 156 -16.26 -27.84 -11.72
N GLU A 157 -15.66 -27.22 -12.74
CA GLU A 157 -16.36 -26.93 -14.01
C GLU A 157 -16.00 -27.88 -15.16
N HIS A 158 -14.82 -28.54 -15.12
CA HIS A 158 -14.34 -29.35 -16.25
C HIS A 158 -14.16 -30.86 -15.98
N ALA A 159 -14.40 -31.35 -14.75
CA ALA A 159 -14.19 -32.76 -14.40
C ALA A 159 -15.48 -33.60 -14.25
N GLN A 160 -16.51 -33.35 -15.06
CA GLN A 160 -17.59 -34.32 -15.27
C GLN A 160 -17.50 -34.90 -16.69
N VAL A 161 -16.52 -35.78 -16.91
CA VAL A 161 -16.62 -36.76 -18.00
C VAL A 161 -17.14 -38.04 -17.37
N SER A 162 -18.36 -38.44 -17.73
CA SER A 162 -18.89 -39.75 -17.34
C SER A 162 -18.04 -40.83 -18.02
N LEU A 163 -17.21 -41.52 -17.24
CA LEU A 163 -16.46 -42.69 -17.70
C LEU A 163 -17.45 -43.83 -17.95
N ASN A 164 -17.90 -44.00 -19.18
CA ASN A 164 -18.66 -45.17 -19.59
C ASN A 164 -17.74 -46.21 -20.25
N ALA A 165 -18.11 -47.49 -20.15
CA ALA A 165 -17.29 -48.62 -20.63
C ALA A 165 -16.98 -48.58 -22.14
N LYS A 166 -17.63 -47.70 -22.91
CA LYS A 166 -17.34 -47.50 -24.34
C LYS A 166 -16.04 -46.71 -24.55
N VAL A 167 -15.69 -45.81 -23.63
CA VAL A 167 -14.49 -44.94 -23.72
C VAL A 167 -13.21 -45.69 -23.34
N ILE A 168 -13.29 -46.71 -22.47
CA ILE A 168 -12.13 -47.43 -21.93
C ILE A 168 -11.48 -48.38 -22.96
N ARG A 169 -12.21 -48.79 -24.01
CA ARG A 169 -11.72 -49.80 -24.97
C ARG A 169 -10.70 -49.31 -26.02
N HIS A 170 -10.39 -48.01 -26.07
CA HIS A 170 -9.47 -47.44 -27.07
C HIS A 170 -8.11 -46.99 -26.51
N ALA A 171 -7.80 -47.32 -25.25
CA ALA A 171 -6.58 -46.86 -24.59
C ALA A 171 -5.72 -48.01 -24.04
N VAL A 172 -5.59 -49.11 -24.81
CA VAL A 172 -4.51 -50.10 -24.64
C VAL A 172 -3.82 -50.29 -25.97
#